data_AF-A0AAD4JWD8-F1
#
_entry.id   AF-A0AAD4JWD8-F1
#
_cell.length_a   1.000
_cell.length_b   1.000
_cell.length_c   1.000
_cell.angle_alpha   90.00
_cell.angle_beta   90.00
_cell.angle_gamma   90.00
#
_symmetry.space_group_name_H-M   'P 1'
#
loop_
_entity.id
_entity.type
_entity.pdbx_description
1 polymer ?
#
loop_
_entity_poly.entity_id
_entity_poly.type
_entity_poly.pdbx_seq_one_letter_code
_entity_poly.pdbx_strand_id
1 'polypeptide(L)'
;MSNVSIYDLMRKDFESVTYALYLHRLELRRPKRCRRLMRVASTKLKLTDELIRTQQWQWRLQAPSEQQMNAVLREREYRDNLKRNMLKQLQKQQRKQRQRLEATLKPINRGR
;
A
#
# COMPACT_ATOMS: atom_id res chain seq x y z
N MET A 1 35.55 0.81 9.01
CA MET A 1 34.44 -0.16 9.08
C MET A 1 33.35 0.46 9.93
N SER A 2 32.26 0.92 9.31
CA SER A 2 31.20 1.63 10.01
C SER A 2 30.42 0.64 10.88
N ASN A 3 30.56 0.73 12.20
CA ASN A 3 29.71 0.03 13.16
C ASN A 3 28.29 0.60 13.05
N VAL A 4 27.46 0.00 12.19
CA VAL A 4 26.03 0.28 12.17
C VAL A 4 25.46 -0.34 13.44
N SER A 5 25.08 0.51 14.39
CA SER A 5 24.41 0.08 15.62
C SER A 5 23.16 -0.71 15.26
N ILE A 6 22.95 -1.87 15.89
CA ILE A 6 21.70 -2.66 15.73
C ILE A 6 20.48 -1.75 16.00
N TYR A 7 20.63 -0.76 16.89
CA TYR A 7 19.61 0.24 17.17
C TYR A 7 19.38 1.22 16.02
N ASP A 8 20.40 1.57 15.21
CA ASP A 8 20.23 2.41 14.02
C ASP A 8 19.59 1.64 12.86
N LEU A 9 19.85 0.34 12.76
CA LEU A 9 19.17 -0.55 11.82
C LEU A 9 17.68 -0.73 12.23
N MET A 10 17.42 -0.95 13.52
CA MET A 10 16.06 -1.06 14.04
C MET A 10 15.29 0.26 13.99
N ARG A 11 15.93 1.42 14.18
CA ARG A 11 15.28 2.73 14.18
C ARG A 11 14.76 3.13 12.79
N LYS A 12 15.41 2.68 11.71
CA LYS A 12 14.92 2.90 10.33
C LYS A 12 13.67 2.08 10.00
N ASP A 13 13.56 0.87 10.57
CA ASP A 13 12.38 0.01 10.43
C ASP A 13 11.28 0.35 11.47
N PHE A 14 11.67 0.94 12.62
CA PHE A 14 10.80 1.46 13.70
C PHE A 14 10.40 2.95 13.58
N GLU A 15 10.79 3.65 12.53
CA GLU A 15 9.92 4.68 11.93
C GLU A 15 8.68 4.04 11.25
N SER A 16 8.56 2.73 11.45
CA SER A 16 7.50 1.92 12.06
C SER A 16 6.15 1.84 11.39
N VAL A 17 5.73 0.59 11.31
CA VAL A 17 4.35 0.13 11.44
C VAL A 17 3.49 1.09 12.28
N THR A 18 3.96 1.59 13.43
CA THR A 18 3.28 2.60 14.26
C THR A 18 3.04 3.93 13.54
N TYR A 19 4.05 4.49 12.87
CA TYR A 19 3.88 5.69 12.04
C TYR A 19 2.99 5.43 10.81
N ALA A 20 3.13 4.26 10.17
CA ALA A 20 2.24 3.85 9.08
C ALA A 20 0.78 3.72 9.56
N LEU A 21 0.54 3.14 10.74
CA LEU A 21 -0.77 3.06 11.39
C LEU A 21 -1.32 4.45 11.74
N TYR A 22 -0.47 5.35 12.25
CA TYR A 22 -0.83 6.74 12.51
C TYR A 22 -1.32 7.44 11.24
N LEU A 23 -0.55 7.37 10.16
CA LEU A 23 -0.94 7.92 8.85
C LEU A 23 -2.23 7.28 8.31
N HIS A 24 -2.40 5.97 8.50
CA HIS A 24 -3.61 5.26 8.09
C HIS A 24 -4.85 5.81 8.83
N ARG A 25 -4.76 5.94 10.15
CA ARG A 25 -5.83 6.47 11.00
C ARG A 25 -6.18 7.90 10.62
N LEU A 26 -5.17 8.76 10.42
CA LEU A 26 -5.39 10.13 9.98
C LEU A 26 -6.14 10.19 8.65
N GLU A 27 -5.75 9.38 7.65
CA GLU A 27 -6.38 9.40 6.34
C GLU A 27 -7.82 8.84 6.38
N LEU A 28 -8.10 7.87 7.25
CA LEU A 28 -9.47 7.37 7.47
C LEU A 28 -10.39 8.41 8.11
N ARG A 29 -9.86 9.28 8.99
CA ARG A 29 -10.62 10.38 9.62
C ARG A 29 -10.97 11.51 8.66
N ARG A 30 -10.31 11.60 7.49
CA ARG A 30 -10.66 12.59 6.47
C ARG A 30 -12.07 12.31 5.90
N PRO A 31 -12.84 13.36 5.56
CA PRO A 31 -14.12 13.21 4.86
C PRO A 31 -13.97 12.40 3.57
N LYS A 32 -14.97 11.58 3.21
CA LYS A 32 -14.92 10.70 2.02
C LYS A 32 -14.50 11.44 0.74
N ARG A 33 -14.95 12.69 0.55
CA ARG A 33 -14.60 13.55 -0.60
C ARG A 33 -13.12 13.93 -0.68
N CYS A 34 -12.42 14.00 0.47
CA CYS A 34 -11.01 14.39 0.57
C CYS A 34 -10.09 13.19 0.84
N ARG A 35 -10.66 12.02 1.15
CA ARG A 35 -9.91 10.79 1.45
C ARG A 35 -9.18 10.32 0.20
N ARG A 36 -7.86 10.28 0.27
CA ARG A 36 -7.01 9.78 -0.81
C ARG A 36 -6.96 8.25 -0.72
N LEU A 37 -7.94 7.58 -1.31
CA LEU A 37 -8.08 6.11 -1.26
C LEU A 37 -6.80 5.36 -1.66
N MET A 38 -6.03 5.88 -2.61
CA MET A 38 -4.72 5.32 -2.97
C MET A 38 -3.71 5.39 -1.83
N ARG A 39 -3.68 6.47 -1.04
CA ARG A 39 -2.82 6.56 0.14
C ARG A 39 -3.24 5.55 1.21
N VAL A 40 -4.55 5.43 1.46
CA VAL A 40 -5.11 4.42 2.38
C VAL A 40 -4.67 3.02 1.96
N ALA A 41 -4.83 2.68 0.68
CA ALA A 41 -4.46 1.38 0.13
C ALA A 41 -2.95 1.13 0.18
N SER A 42 -2.11 2.10 -0.19
CA SER A 42 -0.65 2.01 -0.08
C SER A 42 -0.20 1.74 1.35
N THR A 43 -0.81 2.40 2.33
CA THR A 43 -0.47 2.18 3.74
C THR A 43 -0.92 0.81 4.22
N LYS A 44 -2.12 0.34 3.85
CA LYS A 44 -2.56 -1.04 4.16
C LYS A 44 -1.60 -2.07 3.59
N LEU A 45 -1.14 -1.87 2.36
CA LEU A 45 -0.20 -2.76 1.71
C LEU A 45 1.11 -2.90 2.50
N LYS A 46 1.68 -1.77 2.93
CA LYS A 46 2.89 -1.76 3.77
C LYS A 46 2.67 -2.50 5.09
N LEU A 47 1.55 -2.26 5.77
CA LEU A 47 1.23 -2.92 7.03
C LEU A 47 1.08 -4.43 6.87
N THR A 48 0.42 -4.88 5.80
CA THR A 48 0.28 -6.32 5.51
C THR A 48 1.62 -6.98 5.18
N ASP A 49 2.49 -6.32 4.41
CA ASP A 49 3.84 -6.84 4.13
C ASP A 49 4.68 -6.97 5.41
N GLU A 50 4.63 -5.98 6.31
CA GLU A 50 5.33 -6.02 7.60
C GLU A 50 4.79 -7.12 8.54
N LEU A 51 3.48 -7.32 8.58
CA LEU A 51 2.86 -8.39 9.37
C LEU A 51 3.33 -9.77 8.88
N ILE A 52 3.29 -10.01 7.56
CA ILE A 52 3.76 -11.27 6.96
C ILE A 52 5.24 -11.50 7.30
N ARG A 53 6.09 -10.47 7.14
CA ARG A 53 7.53 -10.57 7.46
C ARG A 53 7.78 -10.90 8.92
N THR A 54 7.09 -10.20 9.83
CA THR A 54 7.21 -10.41 11.28
C THR A 54 6.85 -11.84 11.65
N GLN A 55 5.74 -12.35 11.11
CA GLN A 55 5.30 -13.71 11.37
C GLN A 55 6.28 -14.76 10.84
N GLN A 56 6.80 -14.56 9.63
CA GLN A 56 7.82 -15.44 9.05
C GLN A 56 9.12 -15.44 9.83
N TRP A 57 9.50 -14.31 10.43
CA TRP A 57 10.67 -14.23 11.29
C TRP A 57 10.46 -15.02 12.59
N GLN A 58 9.30 -14.89 13.23
CA GLN A 58 8.94 -15.69 14.41
C GLN A 58 8.97 -17.19 14.12
N TRP A 59 8.62 -17.62 12.90
CA TRP A 59 8.67 -19.03 12.50
C TRP A 59 10.06 -19.65 12.51
N ARG A 60 11.11 -18.82 12.45
CA ARG A 60 12.50 -19.29 12.61
C ARG A 60 12.82 -19.70 14.06
N LEU A 61 12.07 -19.15 15.01
CA LEU A 61 12.23 -19.42 16.45
C LEU A 61 11.23 -20.48 16.93
N GLN A 62 10.06 -20.55 16.33
CA GLN A 62 9.00 -21.48 16.70
C GLN A 62 8.20 -21.91 15.47
N ALA A 63 8.08 -23.21 15.24
CA ALA A 63 7.30 -23.72 14.12
C ALA A 63 5.83 -23.23 14.19
N PRO A 64 5.26 -22.75 13.07
CA PRO A 64 3.87 -22.30 13.04
C PRO A 64 2.88 -23.42 13.30
N SER A 65 1.77 -23.07 13.95
CA SER A 65 0.56 -23.89 13.85
C SER A 65 -0.07 -23.78 12.45
N GLU A 66 -0.86 -24.78 12.07
CA GLU A 66 -1.62 -24.76 10.81
C GLU A 66 -2.53 -23.51 10.71
N GLN A 67 -3.14 -23.10 11.82
CA GLN A 67 -3.96 -21.89 11.88
C GLN A 67 -3.17 -20.62 11.57
N GLN A 68 -1.93 -20.51 12.08
CA GLN A 68 -1.04 -19.39 11.79
C GLN A 68 -0.59 -19.39 10.33
N MET A 69 -0.29 -20.57 9.77
CA MET A 69 0.03 -20.73 8.35
C MET A 69 -1.13 -20.23 7.48
N ASN A 70 -2.34 -20.70 7.76
CA ASN A 70 -3.56 -20.31 7.05
C ASN A 70 -3.86 -18.80 7.18
N ALA A 71 -3.59 -18.20 8.34
CA ALA A 71 -3.72 -16.75 8.51
C ALA A 71 -2.77 -15.96 7.59
N VAL A 72 -1.50 -16.36 7.50
CA VAL A 72 -0.52 -15.71 6.61
C VAL A 72 -0.90 -15.88 5.14
N LEU A 73 -1.46 -17.03 4.74
CA LEU A 73 -1.95 -17.23 3.37
C LEU A 73 -3.08 -16.27 3.02
N ARG A 74 -4.05 -16.06 3.93
CA ARG A 74 -5.13 -15.08 3.72
C ARG A 74 -4.59 -13.64 3.60
N GLU A 75 -3.62 -13.28 4.42
CA GLU A 75 -2.98 -11.95 4.34
C GLU A 75 -2.22 -11.75 3.02
N ARG A 76 -1.55 -12.80 2.49
CA ARG A 76 -0.92 -12.77 1.17
C ARG A 76 -1.94 -12.58 0.06
N GLU A 77 -3.04 -13.32 0.09
CA GLU A 77 -4.11 -13.18 -0.90
C GLU A 77 -4.72 -11.77 -0.86
N TYR A 78 -5.01 -11.26 0.34
CA TYR A 78 -5.48 -9.89 0.54
C TYR A 78 -4.53 -8.87 -0.07
N ARG A 79 -3.24 -8.98 0.22
CA ARG A 79 -2.19 -8.11 -0.32
C ARG A 79 -2.18 -8.12 -1.84
N ASP A 80 -2.22 -9.29 -2.45
CA ASP A 80 -2.11 -9.43 -3.91
C ASP A 80 -3.36 -8.88 -4.61
N ASN A 81 -4.55 -9.11 -4.05
CA ASN A 81 -5.79 -8.50 -4.51
C ASN A 81 -5.76 -6.97 -4.38
N LEU A 82 -5.22 -6.45 -3.28
CA LEU A 82 -5.04 -5.01 -3.08
C LEU A 82 -4.10 -4.39 -4.12
N LYS A 83 -2.95 -5.04 -4.41
CA LYS A 83 -2.02 -4.62 -5.47
C LYS A 83 -2.70 -4.55 -6.83
N ARG A 84 -3.45 -5.59 -7.20
CA ARG A 84 -4.20 -5.65 -8.47
C ARG A 84 -5.23 -4.51 -8.56
N ASN A 85 -5.97 -4.25 -7.50
CA ASN A 85 -6.97 -3.18 -7.46
C ASN A 85 -6.34 -1.80 -7.58
N MET A 86 -5.22 -1.57 -6.90
CA MET A 86 -4.45 -0.32 -7.02
C MET A 86 -3.93 -0.11 -8.45
N LEU A 87 -3.41 -1.16 -9.09
CA LEU A 87 -2.93 -1.11 -10.48
C LEU A 87 -4.07 -0.79 -11.46
N LYS A 88 -5.22 -1.48 -11.35
CA LYS A 88 -6.42 -1.21 -12.16
C LYS A 88 -6.88 0.24 -12.00
N GLN A 89 -6.85 0.77 -10.77
CA GLN A 89 -7.24 2.14 -10.51
C GLN A 89 -6.27 3.15 -11.15
N LEU A 90 -4.96 2.88 -11.09
CA LEU A 90 -3.94 3.71 -11.75
C LEU A 90 -4.13 3.72 -13.27
N GLN A 91 -4.34 2.55 -13.88
CA GLN A 91 -4.64 2.44 -15.32
C GLN A 91 -5.90 3.22 -15.71
N LYS A 92 -6.96 3.12 -14.90
CA LYS A 92 -8.20 3.89 -15.11
C LYS A 92 -7.96 5.40 -15.05
N GLN A 93 -7.12 5.87 -14.12
CA GLN A 93 -6.75 7.29 -14.01
C GLN A 93 -5.93 7.75 -15.22
N GLN A 94 -4.94 6.97 -15.65
CA GLN A 94 -4.13 7.27 -16.83
C GLN A 94 -4.98 7.32 -18.11
N ARG A 95 -5.90 6.35 -18.30
CA ARG A 95 -6.82 6.36 -19.44
C ARG A 95 -7.70 7.60 -19.47
N LYS A 96 -8.27 7.99 -18.31
CA LYS A 96 -9.06 9.23 -18.20
C LYS A 96 -8.22 10.47 -18.50
N GLN A 97 -6.96 10.51 -18.08
CA GLN A 97 -6.06 11.62 -18.36
C GLN A 97 -5.77 11.72 -19.87
N ARG A 98 -5.47 10.60 -20.54
CA ARG A 98 -5.28 10.56 -22.00
C ARG A 98 -6.51 11.06 -22.76
N GLN A 99 -7.71 10.58 -22.40
CA GLN A 99 -8.96 11.03 -23.01
C GLN A 99 -9.20 12.54 -22.84
N ARG A 100 -8.85 13.10 -21.67
CA ARG A 100 -8.94 14.55 -21.45
C ARG A 100 -7.96 15.33 -22.31
N LEU A 101 -6.72 14.86 -22.44
CA LEU A 101 -5.72 15.50 -23.29
C LEU A 101 -6.14 15.45 -24.76
N GLU A 102 -6.58 14.30 -25.25
CA GLU A 102 -7.11 14.12 -26.61
C GLU A 102 -8.33 15.02 -26.87
N ALA A 103 -9.27 15.13 -25.92
CA ALA A 103 -10.42 16.03 -26.05
C ALA A 103 -10.04 17.51 -26.07
N THR A 104 -8.94 17.89 -25.41
CA THR A 104 -8.44 19.26 -25.38
C THR A 104 -7.65 19.61 -26.64
N LEU A 105 -7.01 18.62 -27.26
CA LEU A 105 -6.17 18.76 -28.45
C LEU A 105 -6.93 18.64 -29.77
N LYS A 106 -8.22 18.24 -29.75
CA LYS A 106 -9.06 18.30 -30.95
C LYS A 106 -9.33 19.78 -31.28
N PRO A 107 -8.95 20.28 -32.47
CA PRO A 107 -9.28 21.63 -32.86
C PRO A 107 -10.80 21.79 -32.84
N ILE A 108 -11.27 22.91 -32.29
CA ILE A 108 -12.66 23.34 -32.34
C ILE A 108 -12.95 23.68 -33.81
N ASN A 109 -13.14 22.66 -34.66
CA ASN A 109 -13.79 22.83 -35.96
C ASN A 109 -15.29 22.98 -35.68
N ARG A 110 -15.66 24.14 -35.13
CA ARG A 110 -17.02 24.66 -35.26
C ARG A 110 -17.10 25.25 -36.66
N GLY A 111 -17.44 24.39 -37.61
CA GLY A 111 -17.72 24.80 -38.99
C GLY A 111 -18.72 25.95 -38.99
N ARG A 112 -18.34 27.03 -39.65
CA ARG A 112 -19.24 28.04 -40.19
C ARG A 112 -19.34 27.80 -41.69
#